data_AF-A0A397B4X8-F1
#
_entry.id   AF-A0A397B4X8-F1
#
_cell.length_a   1.000
_cell.length_b   1.000
_cell.length_c   1.000
_cell.angle_alpha   90.00
_cell.angle_beta   90.00
_cell.angle_gamma   90.00
#
_symmetry.space_group_name_H-M   'P 1'
#
loop_
_entity.id
_entity.type
_entity.pdbx_description
1 polymer ?
#
loop_
_entity_poly.entity_id
_entity_poly.type
_entity_poly.pdbx_seq_one_letter_code
_entity_poly.pdbx_strand_id
1 'polypeptide(L)'
;MGDGPNFDTSRVQRVHDAARDNGQKKSQADLATTRATFAADFHKAFDGFASDSIINVDETGMSYDMSLNAIWSIRGGIAKIAIGEKHSYRMTIVLSVRANGEKMPILFIMRGKPSGDIEKGEFDSFPVGHHYAVQESAW
;
A
#
# COMPACT_ATOMS: atom_id res chain seq x y z
N MET A 1 -19.91 -22.32 25.41
CA MET A 1 -19.23 -22.14 24.12
C MET A 1 -20.27 -21.67 23.14
N GLY A 2 -20.29 -20.38 22.80
CA GLY A 2 -21.20 -19.84 21.79
C GLY A 2 -20.50 -19.85 20.43
N ASP A 3 -21.14 -20.43 19.44
CA ASP A 3 -20.71 -20.40 18.05
C ASP A 3 -20.67 -18.95 17.55
N GLY A 4 -19.48 -18.49 17.18
CA GLY A 4 -19.29 -17.20 16.52
C GLY A 4 -19.82 -17.24 15.08
N PRO A 5 -20.18 -16.08 14.49
CA PRO A 5 -20.70 -16.03 13.14
C PRO A 5 -19.64 -16.54 12.14
N ASN A 6 -20.02 -17.58 11.41
CA ASN A 6 -19.22 -18.21 10.38
C ASN A 6 -19.01 -17.22 9.22
N PHE A 7 -17.81 -16.66 9.10
CA PHE A 7 -17.47 -15.70 8.06
C PHE A 7 -17.31 -16.44 6.72
N ASP A 8 -18.27 -16.28 5.82
CA ASP A 8 -18.25 -16.91 4.49
C ASP A 8 -17.18 -16.26 3.60
N THR A 9 -15.98 -16.87 3.57
CA THR A 9 -14.84 -16.44 2.76
C THR A 9 -15.05 -16.68 1.26
N SER A 10 -16.07 -17.43 0.84
CA SER A 10 -16.33 -17.72 -0.58
C SER A 10 -16.78 -16.47 -1.36
N ARG A 11 -17.31 -15.46 -0.68
CA ARG A 11 -17.66 -14.16 -1.27
C ARG A 11 -16.45 -13.26 -1.52
N VAL A 12 -15.42 -13.38 -0.68
CA VAL A 12 -14.17 -12.59 -0.81
C VAL A 12 -13.34 -13.09 -1.98
N GLN A 13 -13.33 -14.41 -2.21
CA GLN A 13 -12.58 -15.03 -3.31
C GLN A 13 -13.09 -14.60 -4.71
N ARG A 14 -14.40 -14.36 -4.87
CA ARG A 14 -14.98 -13.91 -6.15
C ARG A 14 -14.45 -12.56 -6.64
N VAL A 15 -13.88 -11.74 -5.77
CA VAL A 15 -13.28 -10.45 -6.17
C VAL A 15 -11.91 -10.64 -6.82
N HIS A 16 -11.18 -11.71 -6.47
CA HIS A 16 -9.82 -11.94 -6.98
C HIS A 16 -9.77 -12.60 -8.38
N ASP A 17 -10.81 -13.34 -8.78
CA ASP A 17 -10.78 -14.15 -10.00
C ASP A 17 -11.23 -13.41 -11.29
N ALA A 18 -11.61 -12.14 -11.20
CA ALA A 18 -12.16 -11.39 -12.34
C ALA A 18 -11.11 -10.69 -13.24
N ALA A 19 -9.81 -10.93 -13.06
CA ALA A 19 -8.74 -10.14 -13.70
C ALA A 19 -7.79 -10.93 -14.60
N ARG A 20 -8.29 -11.88 -15.40
CA ARG A 20 -7.59 -12.35 -16.61
C ARG A 20 -8.38 -11.98 -17.85
N ASP A 21 -8.36 -10.69 -18.19
CA ASP A 21 -8.85 -10.16 -19.46
C ASP A 21 -7.62 -9.78 -20.31
N ASN A 22 -7.51 -10.38 -21.50
CA ASN A 22 -6.39 -10.16 -22.42
C ASN A 22 -6.47 -8.76 -23.04
N GLY A 23 -5.84 -7.78 -22.39
CA GLY A 23 -5.01 -6.76 -23.04
C GLY A 23 -5.63 -5.84 -24.10
N GLN A 24 -6.93 -5.52 -24.05
CA GLN A 24 -7.46 -4.35 -24.76
C GLN A 24 -7.80 -3.22 -23.79
N LYS A 25 -7.35 -1.99 -24.11
CA LYS A 25 -7.70 -0.80 -23.33
C LYS A 25 -9.20 -0.56 -23.48
N LYS A 26 -9.96 -0.76 -22.41
CA LYS A 26 -11.40 -0.48 -22.36
C LYS A 26 -11.67 1.00 -22.64
N SER A 27 -12.79 1.30 -23.30
CA SER A 27 -13.14 2.69 -23.55
C SER A 27 -13.49 3.41 -22.24
N GLN A 28 -13.41 4.74 -22.23
CA GLN A 28 -13.78 5.52 -21.06
C GLN A 28 -15.26 5.32 -20.68
N ALA A 29 -16.13 5.09 -21.66
CA ALA A 29 -17.55 4.80 -21.46
C ALA A 29 -17.75 3.44 -20.76
N ASP A 30 -16.97 2.43 -21.12
CA ASP A 30 -17.05 1.10 -20.50
C ASP A 30 -16.56 1.14 -19.05
N LEU A 31 -15.49 1.90 -18.78
CA LEU A 31 -14.99 2.12 -17.42
C LEU A 31 -16.00 2.87 -16.55
N ALA A 32 -16.65 3.90 -17.10
CA ALA A 32 -17.69 4.65 -16.40
C ALA A 32 -18.89 3.75 -16.06
N THR A 33 -19.31 2.91 -17.02
CA THR A 33 -20.39 1.94 -16.82
C THR A 33 -20.01 0.92 -15.76
N THR A 34 -18.81 0.35 -15.83
CA THR A 34 -18.29 -0.60 -14.83
C THR A 34 -18.27 0.01 -13.43
N ARG A 35 -17.80 1.25 -13.31
CA ARG A 35 -17.79 1.99 -12.03
C ARG A 35 -19.20 2.22 -11.49
N ALA A 36 -20.15 2.59 -12.34
CA ALA A 36 -21.53 2.84 -11.94
C ALA A 36 -22.23 1.55 -11.47
N THR A 37 -22.07 0.45 -12.21
CA THR A 37 -22.62 -0.87 -11.84
C THR A 37 -22.03 -1.34 -10.51
N PHE A 38 -20.70 -1.26 -10.36
CA PHE A 38 -20.03 -1.63 -9.11
C PHE A 38 -20.54 -0.80 -7.93
N ALA A 39 -20.68 0.52 -8.08
CA ALA A 39 -21.16 1.38 -7.00
C ALA A 39 -22.60 1.01 -6.58
N ALA A 40 -23.48 0.75 -7.54
CA ALA A 40 -24.86 0.33 -7.25
C ALA A 40 -24.91 -1.02 -6.49
N ASP A 41 -24.13 -2.00 -6.95
CA ASP A 41 -24.06 -3.31 -6.30
C ASP A 41 -23.43 -3.23 -4.91
N PHE A 42 -22.38 -2.43 -4.75
CA PHE A 42 -21.71 -2.20 -3.47
C PHE A 42 -22.67 -1.57 -2.47
N HIS A 43 -23.34 -0.47 -2.82
CA HIS A 43 -24.27 0.20 -1.91
C HIS A 43 -25.46 -0.69 -1.54
N LYS A 44 -25.93 -1.53 -2.46
CA LYS A 44 -27.00 -2.49 -2.16
C LYS A 44 -26.52 -3.62 -1.23
N ALA A 45 -25.31 -4.14 -1.43
CA ALA A 45 -24.79 -5.27 -0.66
C ALA A 45 -24.40 -4.88 0.77
N PHE A 46 -23.92 -3.65 0.96
CA PHE A 46 -23.47 -3.12 2.24
C PHE A 46 -24.45 -2.11 2.84
N ASP A 47 -25.70 -2.12 2.39
CA ASP A 47 -26.76 -1.32 3.00
C ASP A 47 -26.96 -1.73 4.46
N GLY A 48 -27.09 -0.73 5.35
CA GLY A 48 -27.22 -0.94 6.79
C GLY A 48 -25.91 -1.12 7.58
N PHE A 49 -24.75 -1.19 6.94
CA PHE A 49 -23.47 -1.11 7.66
C PHE A 49 -23.17 0.33 8.08
N ALA A 50 -22.58 0.49 9.27
CA ALA A 50 -22.16 1.79 9.76
C ALA A 50 -20.96 2.32 8.93
N SER A 51 -20.84 3.64 8.81
CA SER A 51 -19.79 4.27 8.00
C SER A 51 -18.37 4.01 8.49
N ASP A 52 -18.19 3.58 9.75
CA ASP A 52 -16.91 3.14 10.31
C ASP A 52 -16.49 1.72 9.88
N SER A 53 -17.42 0.95 9.30
CA SER A 53 -17.21 -0.43 8.85
C SER A 53 -16.56 -0.51 7.46
N ILE A 54 -16.57 0.60 6.71
CA ILE A 54 -15.95 0.70 5.38
C ILE A 54 -14.56 1.32 5.56
N ILE A 55 -13.52 0.57 5.17
CA ILE A 55 -12.13 1.00 5.23
C ILE A 55 -11.56 0.99 3.80
N ASN A 56 -11.11 2.15 3.33
CA ASN A 56 -10.32 2.24 2.11
C ASN A 56 -8.84 2.06 2.46
N VAL A 57 -8.15 1.17 1.77
CA VAL A 57 -6.74 0.86 1.97
C VAL A 57 -6.02 1.04 0.66
N ASP A 58 -4.88 1.74 0.69
CA ASP A 58 -4.01 1.90 -0.48
C ASP A 58 -2.54 1.79 -0.08
N GLU A 59 -1.72 1.33 -1.02
CA GLU A 59 -0.29 1.15 -0.85
C GLU A 59 0.47 2.20 -1.67
N THR A 60 1.42 2.90 -1.05
CA THR A 60 2.26 3.89 -1.73
C THR A 60 3.73 3.71 -1.37
N GLY A 61 4.60 3.78 -2.38
CA GLY A 61 6.04 3.74 -2.18
C GLY A 61 6.60 5.09 -1.75
N MET A 62 7.23 5.16 -0.58
CA MET A 62 7.96 6.31 -0.07
C MET A 62 9.46 6.14 -0.33
N SER A 63 10.09 7.13 -0.97
CA SER A 63 11.54 7.13 -1.22
C SER A 63 12.25 7.94 -0.12
N TYR A 64 13.26 7.36 0.53
CA TYR A 64 14.07 8.05 1.54
C TYR A 64 15.19 8.89 0.93
N ASP A 65 15.69 8.48 -0.24
CA ASP A 65 16.76 9.17 -0.95
C ASP A 65 16.17 9.87 -2.17
N MET A 66 15.79 11.14 -1.98
CA MET A 66 15.62 12.04 -3.10
C MET A 66 17.01 12.26 -3.69
N SER A 67 17.32 11.56 -4.79
CA SER A 67 18.56 11.75 -5.54
C SER A 67 18.89 13.24 -5.60
N LEU A 68 20.08 13.64 -5.16
CA LEU A 68 20.51 15.04 -5.26
C LEU A 68 20.30 15.51 -6.70
N ASN A 69 19.36 16.44 -6.93
CA ASN A 69 19.12 17.06 -8.24
C ASN A 69 20.32 17.90 -8.74
N ALA A 70 21.45 17.87 -8.04
CA ALA A 70 22.66 18.59 -8.37
C ALA A 70 23.91 17.80 -7.92
N ILE A 71 24.87 17.62 -8.83
CA ILE A 71 26.22 17.15 -8.48
C ILE A 71 27.05 18.41 -8.19
N TRP A 72 27.43 18.61 -6.93
CA TRP A 72 28.31 19.70 -6.56
C TRP A 72 29.75 19.30 -6.87
N SER A 73 30.42 20.05 -7.76
CA SER A 73 31.85 19.92 -8.03
C SER A 73 32.59 21.17 -7.58
N ILE A 74 33.83 21.01 -7.13
CA ILE A 74 34.71 22.13 -6.81
C ILE A 74 34.93 22.95 -8.10
N ARG A 75 34.96 24.29 -8.01
CA ARG A 75 35.20 25.19 -9.16
C ARG A 75 36.53 24.83 -9.83
N GLY A 76 36.47 24.25 -11.03
CA GLY A 76 37.64 23.78 -11.79
C GLY A 76 37.93 22.27 -11.68
N GLY A 77 37.15 21.51 -10.91
CA GLY A 77 37.26 20.05 -10.79
C GLY A 77 36.31 19.30 -11.73
N ILE A 78 36.73 18.12 -12.19
CA ILE A 78 35.88 17.21 -12.97
C ILE A 78 34.86 16.57 -12.01
N ALA A 79 33.57 16.76 -12.28
CA ALA A 79 32.51 16.05 -11.58
C ALA A 79 32.60 14.55 -11.94
N LYS A 80 33.02 13.71 -10.99
CA LYS A 80 33.02 12.25 -11.16
C LYS A 80 31.91 11.68 -10.29
N ILE A 81 30.94 11.02 -10.94
CA ILE A 81 29.96 10.20 -10.24
C ILE A 81 30.72 8.95 -9.78
N ALA A 82 31.03 8.85 -8.50
CA ALA A 82 31.37 7.56 -7.92
C ALA A 82 30.11 6.70 -8.09
N ILE A 83 30.26 5.60 -8.84
CA ILE A 83 29.28 4.57 -9.20
C ILE A 83 27.98 4.71 -8.39
N GLY A 84 26.96 5.23 -9.07
CA GLY A 84 25.69 5.61 -8.47
C GLY A 84 24.97 4.42 -7.88
N GLU A 85 24.67 4.51 -6.60
CA GLU A 85 23.55 3.79 -6.01
C GLU A 85 22.28 4.39 -6.65
N LYS A 86 21.89 3.84 -7.81
CA LYS A 86 20.74 4.32 -8.61
C LYS A 86 19.40 3.95 -7.97
N HIS A 87 19.44 3.31 -6.80
CA HIS A 87 18.28 2.86 -6.06
C HIS A 87 18.19 3.70 -4.80
N SER A 88 17.37 4.75 -4.85
CA SER A 88 16.85 5.31 -3.62
C SER A 88 16.30 4.16 -2.78
N TYR A 89 16.69 4.10 -1.51
CA TYR A 89 15.99 3.22 -0.57
C TYR A 89 14.51 3.62 -0.58
N ARG A 90 13.64 2.64 -0.79
CA ARG A 90 12.19 2.81 -0.81
C ARG A 90 11.58 1.96 0.30
N MET A 91 10.61 2.54 1.00
CA MET A 91 9.73 1.87 1.94
C MET A 91 8.32 1.89 1.37
N THR A 92 7.60 0.80 1.58
CA THR A 92 6.17 0.74 1.28
C THR A 92 5.39 1.28 2.47
N ILE A 93 4.40 2.12 2.20
CA ILE A 93 3.45 2.63 3.19
C ILE A 93 2.06 2.17 2.81
N VAL A 94 1.38 1.48 3.72
CA VAL A 94 -0.04 1.18 3.58
C VAL A 94 -0.83 2.18 4.41
N LEU A 95 -1.67 2.96 3.73
CA LEU A 95 -2.56 3.95 4.32
C LEU A 95 -3.97 3.39 4.37
N SER A 96 -4.66 3.58 5.49
CA SER A 96 -6.04 3.13 5.66
C SER A 96 -6.89 4.25 6.26
N VAL A 97 -8.05 4.49 5.66
CA VAL A 97 -8.99 5.53 6.07
C VAL A 97 -10.39 4.95 6.09
N ARG A 98 -11.11 5.15 7.19
CA ARG A 98 -12.51 4.76 7.33
C ARG A 98 -13.42 5.76 6.61
N ALA A 99 -14.60 5.32 6.17
CA ALA A 99 -15.54 6.22 5.48
C ALA A 99 -16.10 7.34 6.37
N ASN A 100 -15.99 7.21 7.71
CA ASN A 100 -16.26 8.31 8.66
C ASN A 100 -15.14 9.37 8.73
N GLY A 101 -14.03 9.19 8.00
CA GLY A 101 -12.88 10.10 7.97
C GLY A 101 -11.77 9.78 8.99
N GLU A 102 -11.94 8.74 9.82
CA GLU A 102 -10.93 8.29 10.77
C GLU A 102 -9.71 7.71 10.03
N LYS A 103 -8.53 8.19 10.38
CA LYS A 103 -7.25 7.70 9.86
C LYS A 103 -6.74 6.59 10.77
N MET A 104 -6.49 5.43 10.20
CA MET A 104 -5.95 4.29 10.93
C MET A 104 -4.43 4.42 11.11
N PRO A 105 -3.84 3.67 12.05
CA PRO A 105 -2.39 3.51 12.15
C PRO A 105 -1.77 3.16 10.79
N ILE A 106 -0.71 3.89 10.42
CA ILE A 106 0.03 3.63 9.19
C ILE A 106 0.80 2.33 9.35
N LEU A 107 0.82 1.50 8.30
CA LEU A 107 1.70 0.33 8.23
C LEU A 107 2.89 0.64 7.33
N PHE A 108 4.07 0.60 7.93
CA PHE A 108 5.36 0.77 7.27
C PHE A 108 5.97 -0.60 6.97
N ILE A 109 6.25 -0.87 5.70
CA ILE A 109 6.86 -2.12 5.24
C ILE A 109 8.28 -1.82 4.75
N MET A 110 9.25 -2.27 5.53
CA MET A 110 10.67 -2.16 5.20
C MET A 110 11.12 -3.38 4.41
N ARG A 111 11.99 -3.13 3.43
CA ARG A 111 12.68 -4.22 2.76
C ARG A 111 13.74 -4.80 3.67
N GLY A 112 13.65 -6.09 3.94
CA GLY A 112 14.64 -6.78 4.77
C GLY A 112 14.27 -8.23 5.00
N LYS A 113 15.06 -8.93 5.78
CA LYS A 113 14.75 -10.31 6.17
C LYS A 113 13.74 -10.31 7.32
N PRO A 114 12.57 -10.97 7.19
CA PRO A 114 11.68 -11.21 8.33
C PRO A 114 12.45 -11.88 9.47
N SER A 115 12.20 -11.45 10.70
CA SER A 115 12.95 -11.84 11.90
C SER A 115 14.46 -11.56 11.82
N GLY A 116 14.87 -10.62 10.97
CA GLY A 116 16.22 -10.08 10.88
C GLY A 116 16.48 -9.01 11.93
N ASP A 117 17.57 -8.26 11.75
CA ASP A 117 18.06 -7.31 12.75
C ASP A 117 17.09 -6.13 12.96
N ILE A 118 16.44 -5.67 11.88
CA ILE A 118 15.47 -4.55 11.93
C ILE A 118 14.30 -4.89 12.86
N GLU A 119 13.64 -6.04 12.64
CA GLU A 119 12.49 -6.44 13.46
C GLU A 119 12.88 -6.74 14.92
N LYS A 120 14.08 -7.27 15.15
CA LYS A 120 14.55 -7.68 16.48
C LYS A 120 15.12 -6.54 17.33
N GLY A 121 15.66 -5.51 16.70
CA GLY A 121 16.45 -4.49 17.39
C GLY A 121 16.01 -3.05 17.16
N GLU A 122 15.31 -2.76 16.07
CA GLU A 122 15.02 -1.37 15.67
C GLU A 122 13.56 -0.96 15.88
N PHE A 123 12.62 -1.91 15.89
CA PHE A 123 11.18 -1.61 16.02
C PHE A 123 10.84 -0.84 17.29
N ASP A 124 11.49 -1.16 18.41
CA ASP A 124 11.29 -0.47 19.69
C ASP A 124 11.78 1.00 19.66
N SER A 125 12.62 1.37 18.70
CA SER A 125 13.09 2.74 18.50
C SER A 125 12.15 3.59 17.63
N PHE A 126 11.19 2.96 16.94
CA PHE A 126 10.30 3.65 16.02
C PHE A 126 9.15 4.36 16.73
N PRO A 127 8.57 5.41 16.11
CA PRO A 127 7.43 6.11 16.68
C PRO A 127 6.25 5.19 17.02
N VAL A 128 5.77 5.30 18.26
CA VAL A 128 4.59 4.56 18.73
C VAL A 128 3.32 5.10 18.04
N GLY A 129 2.36 4.20 17.79
CA GLY A 129 1.08 4.54 17.16
C GLY A 129 0.97 4.11 15.68
N HIS A 130 1.99 3.44 15.17
CA HIS A 130 2.04 2.87 13.82
C HIS A 130 2.47 1.41 13.87
N HIS A 131 2.26 0.71 12.76
CA HIS A 131 2.68 -0.67 12.58
C HIS A 131 3.89 -0.73 11.67
N TYR A 132 4.78 -1.68 11.98
CA TYR A 132 6.03 -1.88 11.25
C TYR A 132 6.13 -3.36 10.89
N ALA A 133 6.49 -3.63 9.65
CA ALA A 133 6.71 -4.98 9.15
C ALA A 133 7.96 -5.02 8.27
N VAL A 134 8.57 -6.20 8.18
CA VAL A 134 9.71 -6.47 7.30
C VAL A 134 9.31 -7.51 6.28
N GLN A 135 9.60 -7.25 5.01
CA GLN A 135 9.36 -8.19 3.90
C GLN A 135 10.58 -8.27 2.99
N GLU A 136 10.92 -9.48 2.53
CA GLU A 136 12.10 -9.72 1.68
C GLU A 136 12.03 -8.95 0.36
N SER A 137 10.84 -8.96 -0.23
CA SER A 137 10.50 -8.27 -1.47
C SER A 137 9.43 -7.22 -1.19
N ALA A 138 9.78 -6.20 -0.42
CA ALA A 138 8.93 -5.02 -0.21
C ALA A 138 8.98 -4.07 -1.42
N TRP A 139 8.87 -4.60 -2.65
CA TRP A 139 8.76 -3.94 -3.95
C TRP A 139 8.98 -4.95 -5.09
#